data_AF-A0A177QXV3-F1
#
_entry.id   AF-A0A177QXV3-F1
#
_cell.length_a   1.000
_cell.length_b   1.000
_cell.length_c   1.000
_cell.angle_alpha   90.00
_cell.angle_beta   90.00
_cell.angle_gamma   90.00
#
_symmetry.space_group_name_H-M   'P 1'
#
loop_
_entity.id
_entity.type
_entity.pdbx_description
1 polymer ?
#
loop_
_entity_poly.entity_id
_entity_poly.type
_entity_poly.pdbx_seq_one_letter_code
_entity_poly.pdbx_strand_id
1 'polypeptide(L)'
;ALGTGQALDMGRRGDADVVFVHARPLEEKFLAEGFGVKRQDVMYNDFVLIGPKADPARVRGEKDVREAFRKIRGAQMPFVSRGDRSGTHFAELEIWKTAGIDIAKDKGAWYRDTGQGMGPALNTAAGMNAYILADRGTWLSFKNRGDLAVLVEGDKQLFNQYGIMLVNPQKHPSVKRELGQAFIDWIVSPEGQNAIASYKIGGEQLFFPNAE
;
A
#
# COMPACT_ATOMS: atom_id res chain seq x y z
N ALA A 1 5.42 10.23 -5.96
CA ALA A 1 4.23 9.39 -6.20
C ALA A 1 3.02 10.07 -5.60
N LEU A 2 1.88 10.02 -6.28
CA LEU A 2 0.59 10.48 -5.75
C LEU A 2 -0.05 9.39 -4.89
N GLY A 3 -0.97 9.76 -4.00
CA GLY A 3 -1.84 8.77 -3.37
C GLY A 3 -2.76 8.11 -4.41
N THR A 4 -3.15 6.84 -4.20
CA THR A 4 -3.98 6.08 -5.16
C THR A 4 -5.25 6.83 -5.59
N GLY A 5 -5.93 7.51 -4.65
CA GLY A 5 -7.10 8.33 -4.97
C GLY A 5 -6.79 9.46 -5.95
N GLN A 6 -5.72 10.21 -5.70
CA GLN A 6 -5.28 11.31 -6.58
C GLN A 6 -4.88 10.82 -7.97
N ALA A 7 -4.20 9.66 -8.06
CA ALA A 7 -3.80 9.08 -9.33
C ALA A 7 -5.02 8.64 -10.16
N LEU A 8 -6.00 7.99 -9.52
CA LEU A 8 -7.25 7.62 -10.18
C LEU A 8 -8.08 8.84 -10.57
N ASP A 9 -8.09 9.90 -9.76
CA ASP A 9 -8.78 11.15 -10.11
C ASP A 9 -8.13 11.88 -11.29
N MET A 10 -6.80 11.81 -11.46
CA MET A 10 -6.14 12.26 -12.69
C MET A 10 -6.62 11.45 -13.90
N GLY A 11 -6.70 10.12 -13.77
CA GLY A 11 -7.26 9.25 -14.80
C GLY A 11 -8.70 9.60 -15.16
N ARG A 12 -9.55 9.90 -14.17
CA ARG A 12 -10.95 10.33 -14.38
C ARG A 12 -11.08 11.65 -15.15
N ARG A 13 -10.08 12.52 -15.06
CA ARG A 13 -10.05 13.79 -15.80
C ARG A 13 -9.43 13.66 -17.19
N GLY A 14 -8.82 12.52 -17.50
CA GLY A 14 -8.04 12.34 -18.73
C GLY A 14 -6.68 13.04 -18.70
N ASP A 15 -6.19 13.41 -17.51
CA ASP A 15 -4.88 14.05 -17.29
C ASP A 15 -3.72 13.04 -17.29
N ALA A 16 -4.02 11.76 -17.46
CA ALA A 16 -3.07 10.66 -17.52
C ALA A 16 -3.50 9.65 -18.60
N ASP A 17 -2.53 9.04 -19.27
CA ASP A 17 -2.79 7.99 -20.27
C ASP A 17 -2.95 6.61 -19.63
N VAL A 18 -2.20 6.36 -18.55
CA VAL A 18 -2.16 5.11 -17.80
C VAL A 18 -2.21 5.42 -16.32
N VAL A 19 -2.97 4.63 -15.57
CA VAL A 19 -2.93 4.62 -14.10
C VAL A 19 -2.26 3.34 -13.62
N PHE A 20 -1.27 3.47 -12.74
CA PHE A 20 -0.54 2.35 -12.15
C PHE A 20 -0.57 2.49 -10.62
N VAL A 21 -1.42 1.70 -9.98
CA VAL A 21 -1.84 1.88 -8.58
C VAL A 21 -1.93 0.53 -7.87
N HIS A 22 -2.26 0.52 -6.58
CA HIS A 22 -2.24 -0.66 -5.71
C HIS A 22 -3.41 -0.68 -4.70
N ALA A 23 -4.62 -0.35 -5.16
CA ALA A 23 -5.83 -0.43 -4.35
C ALA A 23 -6.95 -1.07 -5.18
N ARG A 24 -6.94 -2.40 -5.25
CA ARG A 24 -7.87 -3.20 -6.08
C ARG A 24 -9.34 -2.78 -5.98
N PRO A 25 -9.93 -2.53 -4.79
CA PRO A 25 -11.31 -2.06 -4.72
C PRO A 25 -11.57 -0.72 -5.43
N LEU A 26 -10.61 0.21 -5.40
CA LEU A 26 -10.71 1.49 -6.10
C LEU A 26 -10.48 1.34 -7.61
N GLU A 27 -9.61 0.40 -8.01
CA GLU A 27 -9.34 0.06 -9.41
C GLU A 27 -10.56 -0.60 -10.06
N GLU A 28 -11.18 -1.56 -9.39
CA GLU A 28 -12.42 -2.21 -9.83
C GLU A 28 -13.56 -1.20 -9.97
N LYS A 29 -13.68 -0.26 -9.03
CA LYS A 29 -14.63 0.85 -9.15
C LYS A 29 -14.31 1.75 -10.35
N PHE A 30 -13.04 2.09 -10.58
CA PHE A 30 -12.61 2.90 -11.72
C PHE A 30 -12.94 2.25 -13.07
N LEU A 31 -12.78 0.92 -13.16
CA LEU A 31 -13.22 0.13 -14.32
C LEU A 31 -14.75 0.11 -14.47
N ALA A 32 -15.48 -0.14 -13.38
CA ALA A 32 -16.95 -0.20 -13.40
C ALA A 32 -17.59 1.14 -13.79
N GLU A 33 -16.96 2.26 -13.43
CA GLU A 33 -17.35 3.61 -13.86
C GLU A 33 -16.97 3.91 -15.33
N GLY A 34 -16.25 3.00 -15.99
CA GLY A 34 -15.86 3.06 -17.39
C GLY A 34 -14.67 3.99 -17.67
N PHE A 35 -13.88 4.36 -16.65
CA PHE A 35 -12.71 5.23 -16.82
C PHE A 35 -11.44 4.47 -17.22
N GLY A 36 -11.38 3.15 -17.02
CA GLY A 36 -10.30 2.30 -17.47
C GLY A 36 -10.76 1.25 -18.48
N VAL A 37 -9.85 0.75 -19.31
CA VAL A 37 -10.15 -0.27 -20.32
C VAL A 37 -10.08 -1.69 -19.76
N LYS A 38 -8.94 -2.05 -19.16
CA LYS A 38 -8.68 -3.37 -18.56
C LYS A 38 -7.63 -3.19 -17.47
N ARG A 39 -7.80 -3.90 -16.36
CA ARG A 39 -6.77 -4.03 -15.31
C ARG A 39 -5.90 -5.24 -15.58
N GLN A 40 -4.59 -5.05 -15.43
CA GLN A 40 -3.61 -6.13 -15.48
C GLN A 40 -2.76 -6.09 -14.20
N ASP A 41 -2.56 -7.26 -13.60
CA ASP A 41 -1.60 -7.42 -12.50
C ASP A 41 -0.19 -7.33 -13.07
N VAL A 42 0.71 -6.64 -12.35
CA VAL A 42 2.08 -6.38 -12.82
C VAL A 42 3.11 -6.95 -11.86
N MET A 43 2.98 -6.58 -10.59
CA MET A 43 3.91 -6.96 -9.53
C MET A 43 3.23 -6.76 -8.19
N TYR A 44 3.81 -7.33 -7.15
CA TYR A 44 3.47 -6.97 -5.78
C TYR A 44 4.74 -6.61 -5.00
N ASN A 45 4.57 -5.77 -4.00
CA ASN A 45 5.45 -5.81 -2.84
C ASN A 45 4.59 -6.15 -1.63
N ASP A 46 5.08 -5.88 -0.43
CA ASP A 46 4.35 -6.13 0.79
C ASP A 46 4.36 -4.94 1.75
N PHE A 47 3.29 -4.89 2.53
CA PHE A 47 3.25 -4.13 3.76
C PHE A 47 3.94 -4.90 4.88
N VAL A 48 4.47 -4.17 5.84
CA VAL A 48 5.04 -4.71 7.08
C VAL A 48 4.40 -4.00 8.26
N LEU A 49 4.09 -4.76 9.31
CA LEU A 49 3.73 -4.17 10.59
C LEU A 49 5.02 -3.87 11.35
N ILE A 50 5.23 -2.59 11.61
CA ILE A 50 6.35 -2.07 12.36
C ILE A 50 5.87 -1.73 13.77
N GLY A 51 6.74 -1.89 14.75
CA GLY A 51 6.49 -1.45 16.12
C GLY A 51 7.76 -1.47 16.95
N PRO A 52 7.66 -1.16 18.26
CA PRO A 52 8.81 -1.15 19.16
C PRO A 52 9.52 -2.50 19.20
N LYS A 53 10.86 -2.51 19.24
CA LYS A 53 11.65 -3.74 19.38
C LYS A 53 11.27 -4.57 20.60
N ALA A 54 10.93 -3.89 21.70
CA ALA A 54 10.45 -4.49 22.94
C ALA A 54 9.10 -5.21 22.80
N ASP A 55 8.34 -4.88 21.76
CA ASP A 55 7.07 -5.51 21.38
C ASP A 55 6.10 -5.74 22.56
N PRO A 56 5.63 -4.66 23.21
CA PRO A 56 4.74 -4.77 24.37
C PRO A 56 3.41 -5.47 24.06
N ALA A 57 2.91 -5.42 22.82
CA ALA A 57 1.72 -6.16 22.38
C ALA A 57 2.00 -7.64 22.02
N ARG A 58 3.27 -8.08 22.02
CA ARG A 58 3.69 -9.46 21.72
C ARG A 58 3.15 -9.97 20.39
N VAL A 59 3.35 -9.19 19.33
CA VAL A 59 2.91 -9.50 17.97
C VAL A 59 4.03 -10.02 17.07
N ARG A 60 5.28 -9.99 17.51
CA ARG A 60 6.43 -10.41 16.70
C ARG A 60 6.26 -11.86 16.23
N GLY A 61 6.41 -12.06 14.92
CA GLY A 61 6.32 -13.37 14.29
C GLY A 61 4.90 -13.93 14.17
N GLU A 62 3.87 -13.11 14.43
CA GLU A 62 2.49 -13.50 14.10
C GLU A 62 2.38 -13.84 12.62
N LYS A 63 1.70 -14.96 12.33
CA LYS A 63 1.48 -15.40 10.94
C LYS A 63 0.20 -14.83 10.35
N ASP A 64 -0.71 -14.38 11.22
CA ASP A 64 -1.95 -13.72 10.87
C ASP A 64 -1.89 -12.27 11.37
N VAL A 65 -1.80 -11.31 10.45
CA VAL A 65 -1.73 -9.88 10.77
C VAL A 65 -2.97 -9.41 11.53
N ARG A 66 -4.11 -10.08 11.37
CA ARG A 66 -5.34 -9.75 12.11
C ARG A 66 -5.17 -10.02 13.60
N GLU A 67 -4.48 -11.08 13.98
CA GLU A 67 -4.19 -11.37 15.39
C GLU A 67 -3.25 -10.31 15.99
N ALA A 68 -2.26 -9.85 15.22
CA ALA A 68 -1.41 -8.74 15.63
C ALA A 68 -2.22 -7.46 15.89
N PHE A 69 -3.15 -7.12 15.00
CA PHE A 69 -4.03 -5.97 15.17
C PHE A 69 -4.96 -6.13 16.39
N ARG A 70 -5.53 -7.33 16.62
CA ARG A 70 -6.33 -7.61 17.83
C ARG A 70 -5.52 -7.44 19.10
N LYS A 71 -4.27 -7.92 19.13
CA LYS A 71 -3.36 -7.78 20.27
C LYS A 71 -3.01 -6.32 20.55
N ILE A 72 -2.68 -5.55 19.52
CA ILE A 72 -2.41 -4.11 19.64
C ILE A 72 -3.61 -3.37 20.23
N ARG A 73 -4.81 -3.63 19.70
CA ARG A 73 -6.06 -3.05 20.21
C ARG A 73 -6.35 -3.49 21.64
N GLY A 74 -6.20 -4.78 21.94
CA GLY A 74 -6.46 -5.35 23.26
C GLY A 74 -5.54 -4.77 24.34
N ALA A 75 -4.27 -4.53 24.01
CA ALA A 75 -3.30 -3.87 24.88
C ALA A 75 -3.39 -2.33 24.84
N GLN A 76 -4.23 -1.77 23.96
CA GLN A 76 -4.32 -0.33 23.67
C GLN A 76 -2.95 0.31 23.42
N MET A 77 -2.05 -0.41 22.73
CA MET A 77 -0.74 0.14 22.39
C MET A 77 -0.87 1.26 21.37
N PRO A 78 -0.03 2.31 21.43
CA PRO A 78 -0.03 3.37 20.43
C PRO A 78 0.08 2.79 19.02
N PHE A 79 -0.85 3.16 18.15
CA PHE A 79 -0.88 2.83 16.74
C PHE A 79 -1.01 4.12 15.94
N VAL A 80 -0.13 4.33 14.97
CA VAL A 80 -0.15 5.48 14.08
C VAL A 80 -0.76 5.07 12.75
N SER A 81 -1.84 5.74 12.38
CA SER A 81 -2.42 5.68 11.05
C SER A 81 -1.97 6.87 10.21
N ARG A 82 -1.79 6.65 8.90
CA ARG A 82 -1.58 7.75 7.96
C ARG A 82 -2.81 8.63 7.85
N GLY A 83 -4.01 8.05 7.87
CA GLY A 83 -5.30 8.73 7.73
C GLY A 83 -5.46 9.65 6.52
N ASP A 84 -4.63 9.48 5.50
CA ASP A 84 -4.53 10.38 4.35
C ASP A 84 -5.25 9.84 3.10
N ARG A 85 -6.06 8.78 3.28
CA ARG A 85 -6.80 8.09 2.19
C ARG A 85 -5.87 7.55 1.08
N SER A 86 -4.61 7.25 1.44
CA SER A 86 -3.69 6.52 0.57
C SER A 86 -3.99 5.02 0.52
N GLY A 87 -3.34 4.29 -0.39
CA GLY A 87 -3.41 2.82 -0.46
C GLY A 87 -3.05 2.16 0.88
N THR A 88 -1.99 2.63 1.56
CA THR A 88 -1.60 2.13 2.89
C THR A 88 -2.70 2.36 3.94
N HIS A 89 -3.35 3.53 3.93
CA HIS A 89 -4.46 3.80 4.85
C HIS A 89 -5.64 2.86 4.58
N PHE A 90 -6.01 2.63 3.31
CA PHE A 90 -7.07 1.67 2.98
C PHE A 90 -6.71 0.23 3.37
N ALA A 91 -5.48 -0.20 3.15
CA ALA A 91 -5.01 -1.53 3.56
C ALA A 91 -5.09 -1.70 5.08
N GLU A 92 -4.64 -0.70 5.83
CA GLU A 92 -4.75 -0.68 7.29
C GLU A 92 -6.20 -0.80 7.78
N LEU A 93 -7.12 0.01 7.23
CA LEU A 93 -8.54 -0.04 7.56
C LEU A 93 -9.18 -1.40 7.24
N GLU A 94 -8.80 -2.03 6.13
CA GLU A 94 -9.31 -3.36 5.77
C GLU A 94 -8.79 -4.43 6.74
N ILE A 95 -7.53 -4.34 7.22
CA ILE A 95 -7.02 -5.26 8.24
C ILE A 95 -7.78 -5.08 9.57
N TRP A 96 -8.05 -3.85 10.02
CA TRP A 96 -8.87 -3.62 11.21
C TRP A 96 -10.25 -4.28 11.08
N LYS A 97 -10.93 -4.03 9.95
CA LYS A 97 -12.26 -4.55 9.67
C LYS A 97 -12.27 -6.09 9.62
N THR A 98 -11.33 -6.71 8.91
CA THR A 98 -11.23 -8.18 8.80
C THR A 98 -10.75 -8.83 10.11
N ALA A 99 -10.08 -8.08 10.98
CA ALA A 99 -9.81 -8.47 12.36
C ALA A 99 -11.07 -8.40 13.27
N GLY A 100 -12.20 -7.90 12.76
CA GLY A 100 -13.45 -7.72 13.51
C GLY A 100 -13.47 -6.46 14.37
N ILE A 101 -12.61 -5.48 14.08
CA ILE A 101 -12.49 -4.22 14.80
C ILE A 101 -13.04 -3.09 13.93
N ASP A 102 -14.14 -2.48 14.37
CA ASP A 102 -14.67 -1.26 13.74
C ASP A 102 -13.87 -0.06 14.25
N ILE A 103 -12.73 0.23 13.63
CA ILE A 103 -11.81 1.29 14.09
C ILE A 103 -12.48 2.67 14.14
N ALA A 104 -13.55 2.90 13.38
CA ALA A 104 -14.30 4.15 13.45
C ALA A 104 -14.98 4.34 14.83
N LYS A 105 -15.37 3.25 15.49
CA LYS A 105 -15.97 3.22 16.83
C LYS A 105 -14.97 2.89 17.93
N ASP A 106 -13.99 2.05 17.64
CA ASP A 106 -13.02 1.51 18.61
C ASP A 106 -11.78 2.40 18.79
N LYS A 107 -11.56 3.38 17.91
CA LYS A 107 -10.44 4.32 18.06
C LYS A 107 -10.56 5.09 19.39
N GLY A 108 -9.42 5.30 20.02
CA GLY A 108 -9.28 6.09 21.24
C GLY A 108 -7.91 6.75 21.31
N ALA A 109 -7.44 7.07 22.52
CA ALA A 109 -6.13 7.72 22.70
C ALA A 109 -4.94 6.91 22.15
N TRP A 110 -5.09 5.59 22.03
CA TRP A 110 -4.09 4.69 21.46
C TRP A 110 -3.99 4.77 19.94
N TYR A 111 -5.01 5.26 19.23
CA TYR A 111 -5.00 5.34 17.77
C TYR A 111 -4.81 6.78 17.30
N ARG A 112 -3.70 7.06 16.63
CA ARG A 112 -3.35 8.40 16.16
C ARG A 112 -3.40 8.49 14.64
N ASP A 113 -4.41 9.19 14.15
CA ASP A 113 -4.48 9.62 12.75
C ASP A 113 -3.59 10.84 12.53
N THR A 114 -2.68 10.76 11.57
CA THR A 114 -1.74 11.85 11.24
C THR A 114 -2.18 12.72 10.07
N GLY A 115 -3.11 12.25 9.23
CA GLY A 115 -3.45 12.90 7.95
C GLY A 115 -2.25 13.13 7.02
N GLN A 116 -1.18 12.34 7.16
CA GLN A 116 0.12 12.61 6.55
C GLN A 116 0.65 11.45 5.70
N GLY A 117 1.60 11.79 4.83
CA GLY A 117 2.37 10.83 4.05
C GLY A 117 3.19 9.87 4.94
N MET A 118 3.68 8.78 4.35
CA MET A 118 4.34 7.70 5.09
C MET A 118 5.57 8.16 5.89
N GLY A 119 6.41 9.05 5.35
CA GLY A 119 7.62 9.53 6.03
C GLY A 119 7.32 10.25 7.36
N PRO A 120 6.50 11.32 7.37
CA PRO A 120 6.06 11.96 8.60
C PRO A 120 5.30 11.02 9.56
N ALA A 121 4.47 10.11 9.04
CA ALA A 121 3.78 9.12 9.87
C ALA A 121 4.76 8.15 10.56
N LEU A 122 5.81 7.69 9.86
CA LEU A 122 6.90 6.88 10.45
C LEU A 122 7.69 7.66 11.50
N ASN A 123 7.97 8.96 11.28
CA ASN A 123 8.62 9.80 12.29
C ASN A 123 7.75 9.93 13.55
N THR A 124 6.43 10.10 13.38
CA THR A 124 5.48 10.12 14.50
C THR A 124 5.49 8.79 15.25
N ALA A 125 5.44 7.66 14.53
CA ALA A 125 5.50 6.34 15.14
C ALA A 125 6.82 6.13 15.92
N ALA A 126 7.95 6.56 15.35
CA ALA A 126 9.25 6.45 15.99
C ALA A 126 9.33 7.31 17.27
N GLY A 127 8.84 8.55 17.24
CA GLY A 127 8.83 9.43 18.41
C GLY A 127 7.90 8.95 19.53
N MET A 128 6.86 8.18 19.20
CA MET A 128 5.89 7.66 20.17
C MET A 128 6.17 6.22 20.60
N ASN A 129 7.16 5.54 20.01
CA ASN A 129 7.29 4.08 20.08
C ASN A 129 5.95 3.38 19.80
N ALA A 130 5.35 3.70 18.65
CA ALA A 130 4.05 3.20 18.22
C ALA A 130 4.17 2.12 17.14
N TYR A 131 3.11 1.33 17.01
CA TYR A 131 2.90 0.42 15.90
C TYR A 131 2.40 1.19 14.67
N ILE A 132 2.75 0.72 13.46
CA ILE A 132 2.33 1.34 12.19
C ILE A 132 2.43 0.33 11.06
N LEU A 133 1.47 0.36 10.13
CA LEU A 133 1.55 -0.37 8.87
C LEU A 133 2.30 0.48 7.84
N ALA A 134 3.31 -0.08 7.17
CA ALA A 134 4.06 0.63 6.14
C ALA A 134 4.45 -0.26 4.96
N ASP A 135 4.66 0.36 3.81
CA ASP A 135 5.29 -0.25 2.64
C ASP A 135 6.76 -0.63 2.94
N ARG A 136 7.18 -1.85 2.59
CA ARG A 136 8.55 -2.34 2.86
C ARG A 136 9.61 -1.45 2.24
N GLY A 137 9.42 -0.96 1.02
CA GLY A 137 10.40 -0.11 0.34
C GLY A 137 10.62 1.21 1.07
N THR A 138 9.53 1.78 1.57
CA THR A 138 9.57 2.98 2.40
C THR A 138 10.28 2.73 3.71
N TRP A 139 10.01 1.61 4.39
CA TRP A 139 10.74 1.21 5.59
C TRP A 139 12.25 1.01 5.35
N LEU A 140 12.62 0.32 4.27
CA LEU A 140 14.01 0.10 3.89
C LEU A 140 14.76 1.43 3.63
N SER A 141 14.07 2.40 3.03
CA SER A 141 14.64 3.73 2.75
C SER A 141 14.63 4.67 3.96
N PHE A 142 13.74 4.42 4.94
CA PHE A 142 13.58 5.24 6.13
C PHE A 142 14.77 5.09 7.09
N LYS A 143 15.43 6.21 7.37
CA LYS A 143 16.66 6.26 8.20
C LYS A 143 16.38 6.48 9.69
N ASN A 144 15.34 7.25 10.03
CA ASN A 144 15.05 7.62 11.43
C ASN A 144 14.20 6.56 12.15
N ARG A 145 14.70 5.32 12.23
CA ARG A 145 13.92 4.18 12.73
C ARG A 145 13.68 4.19 14.24
N GLY A 146 14.47 4.94 15.01
CA GLY A 146 14.45 4.87 16.48
C GLY A 146 14.56 3.42 16.96
N ASP A 147 13.69 3.04 17.89
CA ASP A 147 13.59 1.67 18.40
C ASP A 147 12.55 0.81 17.68
N LEU A 148 12.12 1.22 16.50
CA LEU A 148 11.17 0.44 15.70
C LEU A 148 11.87 -0.67 14.92
N ALA A 149 11.16 -1.77 14.70
CA ALA A 149 11.54 -2.88 13.84
C ALA A 149 10.32 -3.47 13.15
N VAL A 150 10.53 -4.22 12.06
CA VAL A 150 9.49 -5.09 11.52
C VAL A 150 9.18 -6.19 12.55
N LEU A 151 7.89 -6.35 12.85
CA LEU A 151 7.39 -7.33 13.80
C LEU A 151 6.57 -8.42 13.11
N VAL A 152 5.78 -8.05 12.10
CA VAL A 152 4.97 -8.97 11.29
C VAL A 152 5.16 -8.68 9.82
N GLU A 153 5.37 -9.74 9.05
CA GLU A 153 5.56 -9.74 7.60
C GLU A 153 5.15 -11.10 7.01
N GLY A 154 4.94 -11.16 5.70
CA GLY A 154 4.71 -12.42 4.98
C GLY A 154 3.27 -12.98 5.01
N ASP A 155 2.35 -12.37 5.75
CA ASP A 155 0.91 -12.66 5.61
C ASP A 155 0.44 -12.24 4.21
N LYS A 156 -0.39 -13.07 3.56
CA LYS A 156 -0.99 -12.75 2.25
C LYS A 156 -1.85 -11.49 2.29
N GLN A 157 -2.42 -11.13 3.43
CA GLN A 157 -3.16 -9.87 3.60
C GLN A 157 -2.25 -8.64 3.56
N LEU A 158 -0.95 -8.83 3.75
CA LEU A 158 0.04 -7.77 3.58
C LEU A 158 0.51 -7.63 2.13
N PHE A 159 0.07 -8.49 1.20
CA PHE A 159 0.44 -8.37 -0.19
C PHE A 159 -0.17 -7.11 -0.80
N ASN A 160 0.69 -6.29 -1.37
CA ASN A 160 0.32 -5.03 -1.98
C ASN A 160 0.45 -5.17 -3.50
N GLN A 161 -0.63 -5.66 -4.12
CA GLN A 161 -0.70 -5.93 -5.55
C GLN A 161 -0.83 -4.64 -6.35
N TYR A 162 0.06 -4.45 -7.31
CA TYR A 162 -0.01 -3.35 -8.26
C TYR A 162 -0.80 -3.78 -9.51
N GLY A 163 -1.75 -2.92 -9.88
CA GLY A 163 -2.56 -3.03 -11.09
C GLY A 163 -2.31 -1.86 -12.03
N ILE A 164 -2.18 -2.15 -13.32
CA ILE A 164 -2.05 -1.15 -14.38
C ILE A 164 -3.30 -1.13 -15.26
N MET A 165 -3.75 0.05 -15.65
CA MET A 165 -4.91 0.25 -16.51
C MET A 165 -4.68 1.40 -17.49
N LEU A 166 -5.05 1.18 -18.75
CA LEU A 166 -5.18 2.24 -19.74
C LEU A 166 -6.41 3.09 -19.42
N VAL A 167 -6.28 4.42 -19.39
CA VAL A 167 -7.41 5.33 -19.27
C VAL A 167 -8.26 5.26 -20.52
N ASN A 168 -9.58 5.24 -20.39
CA ASN A 168 -10.49 4.94 -21.49
C ASN A 168 -10.48 6.04 -22.57
N PRO A 169 -9.93 5.76 -23.78
CA PRO A 169 -9.83 6.76 -24.84
C PRO A 169 -11.19 7.14 -25.43
N GLN A 170 -12.24 6.34 -25.23
CA GLN A 170 -13.60 6.69 -25.64
C GLN A 170 -14.18 7.83 -24.78
N LYS A 171 -13.79 7.89 -23.49
CA LYS A 171 -14.18 9.00 -22.60
C LYS A 171 -13.25 10.20 -22.73
N HIS A 172 -11.96 9.94 -22.98
CA HIS A 172 -10.93 10.97 -23.07
C HIS A 172 -10.16 10.83 -24.39
N PRO A 173 -10.62 11.48 -25.48
CA PRO A 173 -9.98 11.37 -26.79
C PRO A 173 -8.53 11.87 -26.85
N SER A 174 -8.10 12.67 -25.88
CA SER A 174 -6.72 13.16 -25.74
C SER A 174 -5.75 12.12 -25.18
N VAL A 175 -6.24 11.00 -24.63
CA VAL A 175 -5.40 9.92 -24.12
C VAL A 175 -4.59 9.32 -25.25
N LYS A 176 -3.28 9.19 -25.05
CA LYS A 176 -2.33 8.60 -25.97
C LYS A 176 -2.43 7.08 -25.94
N ARG A 177 -3.52 6.55 -26.50
CA ARG A 177 -3.86 5.13 -26.50
C ARG A 177 -2.69 4.24 -26.92
N GLU A 178 -2.03 4.53 -28.05
CA GLU A 178 -0.96 3.64 -28.53
C GLU A 178 0.24 3.63 -27.59
N LEU A 179 0.64 4.78 -27.06
CA LEU A 179 1.78 4.88 -26.13
C LEU A 179 1.45 4.26 -24.76
N GLY A 180 0.25 4.50 -24.25
CA GLY A 180 -0.21 3.90 -23.01
C GLY A 180 -0.27 2.37 -23.10
N GLN A 181 -0.80 1.84 -24.20
CA GLN A 181 -0.82 0.40 -24.43
C GLN A 181 0.59 -0.18 -24.61
N ALA A 182 1.47 0.49 -25.36
CA ALA A 182 2.86 0.04 -25.51
C ALA A 182 3.61 -0.05 -24.18
N PHE A 183 3.38 0.91 -23.27
CA PHE A 183 3.94 0.84 -21.91
C PHE A 183 3.38 -0.33 -21.09
N ILE A 184 2.06 -0.54 -21.18
CA ILE A 184 1.39 -1.67 -20.51
C ILE A 184 1.91 -3.01 -21.05
N ASP A 185 2.03 -3.16 -22.37
CA ASP A 185 2.51 -4.38 -23.01
C ASP A 185 3.97 -4.67 -22.62
N TRP A 186 4.82 -3.64 -22.57
CA TRP A 186 6.20 -3.79 -22.14
C TRP A 186 6.30 -4.18 -20.65
N ILE A 187 5.55 -3.53 -19.76
CA ILE A 187 5.72 -3.77 -18.31
C ILE A 187 5.25 -5.17 -17.90
N VAL A 188 4.30 -5.76 -18.63
CA VAL A 188 3.84 -7.16 -18.43
C VAL A 188 4.64 -8.17 -19.24
N SER A 189 5.51 -7.75 -20.16
CA SER A 189 6.33 -8.66 -20.96
C SER A 189 7.43 -9.33 -20.13
N PRO A 190 8.05 -10.41 -20.62
CA PRO A 190 9.22 -11.02 -19.97
C PRO A 190 10.33 -10.00 -19.67
N GLU A 191 10.59 -9.05 -20.58
CA GLU A 191 11.59 -8.00 -20.39
C GLU A 191 11.21 -7.04 -19.25
N GLY A 192 9.97 -6.56 -19.20
CA GLY A 192 9.48 -5.70 -18.12
C GLY A 192 9.45 -6.40 -16.76
N GLN A 193 8.97 -7.64 -16.72
CA GLN A 193 8.95 -8.47 -15.52
C GLN A 193 10.37 -8.77 -14.99
N ASN A 194 11.33 -9.02 -15.89
CA ASN A 194 12.75 -9.14 -15.52
C ASN A 194 13.33 -7.84 -14.97
N ALA A 195 12.97 -6.69 -15.57
CA ALA A 195 13.39 -5.39 -15.05
C ALA A 195 12.86 -5.17 -13.62
N ILE A 196 11.61 -5.55 -13.34
CA ILE A 196 11.02 -5.51 -12.00
C ILE A 196 11.77 -6.43 -11.03
N ALA A 197 11.98 -7.70 -11.39
CA ALA A 197 12.72 -8.66 -10.54
C ALA A 197 14.15 -8.20 -10.21
N SER A 198 14.79 -7.48 -11.13
CA SER A 198 16.16 -7.01 -10.96
C SER A 198 16.29 -5.79 -10.03
N TYR A 199 15.18 -5.10 -9.73
CA TYR A 199 15.20 -3.89 -8.92
C TYR A 199 15.42 -4.19 -7.44
N LYS A 200 16.44 -3.58 -6.85
CA LYS A 200 16.87 -3.82 -5.47
C LYS A 200 17.13 -2.53 -4.71
N ILE A 201 16.83 -2.53 -3.42
CA ILE A 201 17.23 -1.49 -2.47
C ILE A 201 18.07 -2.16 -1.38
N GLY A 202 19.30 -1.70 -1.17
CA GLY A 202 20.20 -2.30 -0.17
C GLY A 202 20.53 -3.77 -0.43
N GLY A 203 20.46 -4.23 -1.68
CA GLY A 203 20.69 -5.63 -2.06
C GLY A 203 19.46 -6.54 -1.99
N GLU A 204 18.36 -6.06 -1.40
CA GLU A 204 17.10 -6.80 -1.29
C GLU A 204 16.17 -6.48 -2.47
N GLN A 205 15.55 -7.52 -3.03
CA GLN A 205 14.50 -7.37 -4.04
C GLN A 205 13.27 -6.76 -3.39
N LEU A 206 12.75 -5.68 -3.98
CA LEU A 206 11.61 -4.97 -3.43
C LEU A 206 10.27 -5.40 -4.03
N PHE A 207 10.25 -5.69 -5.33
CA PHE A 207 9.04 -6.03 -6.07
C PHE A 207 9.16 -7.42 -6.66
N PHE A 208 8.06 -8.16 -6.62
CA PHE A 208 7.96 -9.51 -7.13
C PHE A 208 7.01 -9.48 -8.34
N PRO A 209 7.53 -9.70 -9.57
CA PRO A 209 6.70 -9.72 -10.77
C PRO A 209 5.71 -10.88 -10.74
N ASN A 210 4.50 -10.64 -11.24
CA ASN A 210 3.44 -11.65 -11.33
C ASN A 210 2.42 -11.39 -12.45
N ALA A 211 2.85 -10.71 -13.52
CA ALA A 211 2.00 -10.58 -14.70
C ALA A 211 1.78 -11.95 -15.37
N GLU A 212 0.58 -12.13 -15.94
CA GLU A 212 0.19 -13.30 -16.75
C GLU A 212 0.34 -13.03 -18.25
#